data_AF-A0A945E6T0-F1
#
_entry.id   AF-A0A945E6T0-F1
#
_cell.length_a   1.000
_cell.length_b   1.000
_cell.length_c   1.000
_cell.angle_alpha   90.00
_cell.angle_beta   90.00
_cell.angle_gamma   90.00
#
_symmetry.space_group_name_H-M   'P 1'
#
loop_
_entity.id
_entity.type
_entity.pdbx_description
1 polymer ?
#
loop_
_entity_poly.entity_id
_entity_poly.type
_entity_poly.pdbx_seq_one_letter_code
_entity_poly.pdbx_strand_id
1 'polypeptide(L)'
;MGFDGFDWADSNAVFEESAPRSGGSRKDYRALVEKARREGVRAHDLLAEHGTTGLQAPLGLDGDRITETVRLHEDLRFKSDSGRANFVLPDWSAVRNRNRVLAPRPEKGEVWVLNGRVNALWNNLSDFSRRQLSNDRWPLNPIEINPLDARRWGIGAGDLVSVECDSVLDQVGERTSGGFTAVAYPTDAVPPGVTFTYFLFPGSPSNNVVPADTSLQPLSLRYPFKLGRGTIRRLGRASGIDTMSFVPRNLVPSGGTGHVHADV
;
A
#
# COMPACT_ATOMS: atom_id res chain seq x y z
N MET A 1 -33.01 -1.89 -4.45
CA MET A 1 -32.98 -1.58 -3.00
C MET A 1 -34.10 -0.63 -2.56
N GLY A 2 -35.05 -0.27 -3.45
CA GLY A 2 -36.27 0.46 -3.06
C GLY A 2 -36.04 1.90 -2.59
N PHE A 3 -34.89 2.49 -2.93
CA PHE A 3 -34.59 3.89 -2.66
C PHE A 3 -34.82 4.69 -3.94
N ASP A 4 -35.56 5.80 -3.83
CA ASP A 4 -35.82 6.70 -4.95
C ASP A 4 -34.49 7.20 -5.55
N GLY A 5 -34.38 7.14 -6.89
CA GLY A 5 -33.17 7.54 -7.62
C GLY A 5 -32.08 6.48 -7.75
N PHE A 6 -32.35 5.23 -7.31
CA PHE A 6 -31.41 4.10 -7.41
C PHE A 6 -31.92 2.97 -8.32
N ASP A 7 -32.90 3.24 -9.18
CA ASP A 7 -33.44 2.28 -10.15
C ASP A 7 -32.52 2.15 -11.38
N TRP A 8 -31.25 1.87 -11.13
CA TRP A 8 -30.22 1.69 -12.15
C TRP A 8 -30.24 0.26 -12.67
N ALA A 9 -30.49 0.09 -13.97
CA ALA A 9 -30.59 -1.21 -14.61
C ALA A 9 -29.26 -1.97 -14.67
N ASP A 10 -28.13 -1.25 -14.74
CA ASP A 10 -26.78 -1.81 -14.86
C ASP A 10 -25.70 -0.84 -14.36
N SER A 11 -24.43 -1.24 -14.49
CA SER A 11 -23.29 -0.41 -14.07
C SER A 11 -23.07 0.84 -14.94
N ASN A 12 -23.53 0.86 -16.20
CA ASN A 12 -23.45 2.06 -17.04
C ASN A 12 -24.40 3.14 -16.53
N ALA A 13 -25.61 2.77 -16.11
CA ALA A 13 -26.55 3.72 -15.50
C ALA A 13 -25.94 4.39 -14.25
N VAL A 14 -25.20 3.64 -13.43
CA VAL A 14 -24.46 4.21 -12.27
C VAL A 14 -23.33 5.13 -12.73
N PHE A 15 -22.58 4.73 -13.75
CA PHE A 15 -21.48 5.54 -14.31
C PHE A 15 -22.01 6.88 -14.83
N GLU A 16 -23.06 6.88 -15.63
CA GLU A 16 -23.66 8.11 -16.17
C GLU A 16 -24.31 8.98 -15.09
N GLU A 17 -24.97 8.39 -14.10
CA GLU A 17 -25.57 9.11 -12.96
C GLU A 17 -24.50 9.78 -12.07
N SER A 18 -23.33 9.16 -11.93
CA SER A 18 -22.24 9.73 -11.12
C SER A 18 -21.40 10.78 -11.85
N ALA A 19 -21.52 10.89 -13.18
CA ALA A 19 -20.71 11.79 -14.00
C ALA A 19 -20.80 13.29 -13.60
N PRO A 20 -21.98 13.87 -13.31
CA PRO A 20 -22.07 15.25 -12.85
C PRO A 20 -21.31 15.50 -11.54
N ARG A 21 -21.23 14.49 -10.67
CA ARG A 21 -20.50 14.57 -9.38
C ARG A 21 -18.99 14.47 -9.54
N SER A 22 -18.50 14.03 -10.71
CA SER A 22 -17.07 14.06 -11.03
C SER A 22 -16.55 15.47 -11.36
N GLY A 23 -17.48 16.41 -11.62
CA GLY A 23 -17.25 17.79 -12.01
C GLY A 23 -16.18 18.51 -11.18
N GLY A 24 -15.19 19.10 -11.84
CA GLY A 24 -14.14 19.90 -11.20
C GLY A 24 -13.14 19.09 -10.35
N SER A 25 -13.20 17.76 -10.42
CA SER A 25 -12.21 16.88 -9.81
C SER A 25 -11.13 16.47 -10.80
N ARG A 26 -10.01 15.92 -10.31
CA ARG A 26 -8.96 15.31 -11.15
C ARG A 26 -9.43 14.07 -11.93
N LYS A 27 -10.66 13.61 -11.68
CA LYS A 27 -11.28 12.47 -12.35
C LYS A 27 -12.53 12.89 -13.12
N ASP A 28 -12.68 14.18 -13.46
CA ASP A 28 -13.86 14.64 -14.19
C ASP A 28 -13.97 13.94 -15.54
N TYR A 29 -15.06 13.21 -15.76
CA TYR A 29 -15.33 12.49 -17.00
C TYR A 29 -16.68 12.91 -17.61
N ARG A 30 -17.25 14.04 -17.17
CA ARG A 30 -18.57 14.49 -17.62
C ARG A 30 -18.65 14.68 -19.14
N ALA A 31 -17.59 15.18 -19.76
CA ALA A 31 -17.47 15.35 -21.21
C ALA A 31 -17.74 14.05 -22.01
N LEU A 32 -17.26 12.91 -21.52
CA LEU A 32 -17.51 11.61 -22.13
C LEU A 32 -19.00 11.24 -22.12
N VAL A 33 -19.66 11.43 -20.98
CA VAL A 33 -21.10 11.13 -20.83
C VAL A 33 -21.95 12.12 -21.62
N GLU A 34 -21.57 13.40 -21.65
CA GLU A 34 -22.23 14.40 -22.50
C GLU A 34 -22.14 14.04 -23.98
N LYS A 35 -20.97 13.61 -24.46
CA LYS A 35 -20.80 13.15 -25.84
C LYS A 35 -21.64 11.90 -26.12
N ALA A 36 -21.56 10.88 -25.26
CA ALA A 36 -22.32 9.64 -25.43
C ALA A 36 -23.83 9.91 -25.55
N ARG A 37 -24.36 10.81 -24.72
CA ARG A 37 -25.78 11.24 -24.78
C ARG A 37 -26.12 11.94 -26.09
N ARG A 38 -25.25 12.79 -26.62
CA ARG A 38 -25.47 13.46 -27.93
C ARG A 38 -25.52 12.44 -29.08
N GLU A 39 -24.72 11.38 -28.98
CA GLU A 39 -24.63 10.33 -29.99
C GLU A 39 -25.68 9.23 -29.81
N GLY A 40 -26.46 9.26 -28.72
CA GLY A 40 -27.45 8.24 -28.41
C GLY A 40 -26.85 6.88 -28.07
N VAL A 41 -25.59 6.85 -27.62
CA VAL A 41 -24.87 5.64 -27.22
C VAL A 41 -24.64 5.61 -25.72
N ARG A 42 -24.30 4.44 -25.17
CA ARG A 42 -23.96 4.28 -23.75
C ARG A 42 -22.55 4.81 -23.51
N ALA A 43 -22.32 5.49 -22.39
CA ALA A 43 -21.01 6.06 -22.09
C ALA A 43 -19.90 5.01 -21.93
N HIS A 44 -20.22 3.81 -21.42
CA HIS A 44 -19.30 2.67 -21.40
C HIS A 44 -18.90 2.22 -22.80
N ASP A 45 -19.83 2.20 -23.76
CA ASP A 45 -19.56 1.75 -25.12
C ASP A 45 -18.63 2.75 -25.82
N LEU A 46 -18.91 4.05 -25.67
CA LEU A 46 -18.03 5.11 -26.15
C LEU A 46 -16.62 5.04 -25.51
N LEU A 47 -16.54 4.79 -24.19
CA LEU A 47 -15.24 4.59 -23.53
C LEU A 47 -14.48 3.38 -24.09
N ALA A 48 -15.20 2.30 -24.40
CA ALA A 48 -14.60 1.06 -24.92
C ALA A 48 -13.95 1.25 -26.29
N GLU A 49 -14.40 2.21 -27.10
CA GLU A 49 -13.77 2.57 -28.38
C GLU A 49 -12.31 3.06 -28.20
N HIS A 50 -11.95 3.58 -27.02
CA HIS A 50 -10.59 4.00 -26.69
C HIS A 50 -9.67 2.84 -26.22
N GLY A 51 -10.22 1.62 -26.13
CA GLY A 51 -9.48 0.43 -25.76
C GLY A 51 -8.73 0.54 -24.42
N THR A 52 -7.54 -0.05 -24.36
CA THR A 52 -6.72 -0.05 -23.13
C THR A 52 -5.91 1.22 -22.91
N THR A 53 -5.84 2.12 -23.91
CA THR A 53 -5.22 3.44 -23.77
C THR A 53 -6.08 4.34 -22.88
N GLY A 54 -7.41 4.26 -23.03
CA GLY A 54 -8.35 5.04 -22.25
C GLY A 54 -8.26 6.55 -22.54
N LEU A 55 -8.63 7.37 -21.54
CA LEU A 55 -8.63 8.82 -21.61
C LEU A 55 -8.07 9.43 -20.32
N GLN A 56 -7.27 10.49 -20.43
CA GLN A 56 -6.68 11.19 -19.29
C GLN A 56 -7.61 12.31 -18.79
N ALA A 57 -8.25 12.07 -17.64
CA ALA A 57 -9.10 13.05 -16.97
C ALA A 57 -8.28 14.17 -16.27
N PRO A 58 -8.84 15.36 -16.04
CA PRO A 58 -10.21 15.77 -16.38
C PRO A 58 -10.45 15.91 -17.90
N LEU A 59 -11.64 15.50 -18.35
CA LEU A 59 -12.04 15.55 -19.76
C LEU A 59 -12.81 16.83 -20.06
N GLY A 60 -12.53 17.43 -21.23
CA GLY A 60 -13.28 18.54 -21.80
C GLY A 60 -13.93 18.18 -23.13
N LEU A 61 -14.69 19.12 -23.68
CA LEU A 61 -15.25 19.06 -25.03
C LEU A 61 -14.80 20.27 -25.84
N ASP A 62 -14.28 20.02 -27.03
CA ASP A 62 -14.05 20.99 -28.10
C ASP A 62 -14.95 20.62 -29.27
N GLY A 63 -16.15 21.19 -29.29
CA GLY A 63 -17.25 20.71 -30.15
C GLY A 63 -17.69 19.29 -29.77
N ASP A 64 -17.50 18.36 -30.70
CA ASP A 64 -17.77 16.91 -30.51
C ASP A 64 -16.51 16.09 -30.19
N ARG A 65 -15.36 16.74 -30.12
CA ARG A 65 -14.09 16.10 -29.77
C ARG A 65 -13.86 16.17 -28.26
N ILE A 66 -13.59 15.01 -27.65
CA ILE A 66 -13.11 14.95 -26.26
C ILE A 66 -11.68 15.49 -26.21
N THR A 67 -11.41 16.37 -25.24
CA THR A 67 -10.06 16.85 -24.93
C THR A 67 -9.57 16.25 -23.62
N GLU A 68 -8.36 15.70 -23.61
CA GLU A 68 -7.73 15.10 -22.45
C GLU A 68 -6.85 16.10 -21.69
N THR A 69 -6.65 15.87 -20.40
CA THR A 69 -5.69 16.62 -19.59
C THR A 69 -4.47 15.75 -19.31
N VAL A 70 -3.41 15.96 -20.09
CA VAL A 70 -2.16 15.18 -19.98
C VAL A 70 -1.43 15.45 -18.66
N ARG A 71 -1.45 16.72 -18.20
CA ARG A 71 -0.87 17.14 -16.92
C ARG A 71 -1.77 18.17 -16.24
N LEU A 72 -1.85 18.08 -14.91
CA LEU A 72 -2.51 19.09 -14.09
C LEU A 72 -1.56 20.27 -13.85
N HIS A 73 -2.11 21.48 -13.73
CA HIS A 73 -1.40 22.70 -13.32
C HIS A 73 -0.33 23.21 -14.30
N GLU A 74 -0.38 22.85 -15.59
CA GLU A 74 0.52 23.42 -16.62
C GLU A 74 0.36 24.95 -16.76
N ASP A 75 -0.80 25.49 -16.39
CA ASP A 75 -1.12 26.91 -16.35
C ASP A 75 -0.70 27.61 -15.03
N LEU A 76 0.00 26.90 -14.14
CA LEU A 76 0.39 27.37 -12.81
C LEU A 76 -0.79 27.74 -11.90
N ARG A 77 -2.00 27.23 -12.17
CA ARG A 77 -3.17 27.40 -11.30
C ARG A 77 -3.35 26.20 -10.41
N PHE A 78 -3.27 26.41 -9.10
CA PHE A 78 -3.39 25.38 -8.07
C PHE A 78 -4.77 25.39 -7.41
N LYS A 79 -5.13 24.29 -6.75
CA LYS A 79 -6.39 24.16 -6.01
C LYS A 79 -6.32 24.86 -4.64
N SER A 80 -6.18 26.18 -4.67
CA SER A 80 -6.20 27.09 -3.51
C SER A 80 -7.02 28.34 -3.85
N ASP A 81 -7.47 29.08 -2.83
CA ASP A 81 -8.30 30.27 -3.03
C ASP A 81 -7.60 31.37 -3.86
N SER A 82 -6.26 31.42 -3.80
CA SER A 82 -5.44 32.37 -4.57
C SER A 82 -5.02 31.84 -5.95
N GLY A 83 -5.31 30.56 -6.24
CA GLY A 83 -4.79 29.87 -7.42
C GLY A 83 -3.28 29.59 -7.38
N ARG A 84 -2.57 29.86 -6.27
CA ARG A 84 -1.13 29.66 -6.12
C ARG A 84 -0.80 28.45 -5.23
N ALA A 85 0.38 27.85 -5.43
CA ALA A 85 0.87 26.79 -4.56
C ALA A 85 1.17 27.32 -3.14
N ASN A 86 0.79 26.55 -2.12
CA ASN A 86 1.11 26.85 -0.73
C ASN A 86 2.33 26.04 -0.28
N PHE A 87 3.35 26.72 0.23
CA PHE A 87 4.49 26.06 0.87
C PHE A 87 4.12 25.67 2.31
N VAL A 88 4.40 24.42 2.68
CA VAL A 88 4.17 23.91 4.03
C VAL A 88 5.51 23.84 4.75
N LEU A 89 5.59 24.47 5.93
CA LEU A 89 6.76 24.43 6.81
C LEU A 89 6.47 23.50 7.99
N PRO A 90 6.88 22.23 7.95
CA PRO A 90 6.59 21.28 9.02
C PRO A 90 7.50 21.50 10.24
N ASP A 91 6.91 21.46 11.44
CA ASP A 91 7.67 21.34 12.69
C ASP A 91 8.09 19.88 12.92
N TRP A 92 9.32 19.55 12.50
CA TRP A 92 9.88 18.22 12.68
C TRP A 92 10.10 17.82 14.15
N SER A 93 10.32 18.79 15.04
CA SER A 93 10.50 18.52 16.46
C SER A 93 9.18 18.06 17.09
N ALA A 94 8.08 18.73 16.75
CA ALA A 94 6.74 18.31 17.17
C ALA A 94 6.40 16.90 16.66
N VAL A 95 6.69 16.60 15.39
CA VAL A 95 6.47 15.26 14.81
C VAL A 95 7.28 14.18 15.55
N ARG A 96 8.57 14.43 15.80
CA ARG A 96 9.44 13.49 16.52
C ARG A 96 8.95 13.25 17.95
N ASN A 97 8.60 14.32 18.67
CA ASN A 97 8.15 14.23 20.05
C ASN A 97 6.86 13.42 20.17
N ARG A 98 5.89 13.68 19.28
CA ARG A 98 4.61 12.95 19.23
C ARG A 98 4.80 11.47 18.93
N ASN A 99 5.64 11.14 17.96
CA ASN A 99 5.83 9.75 17.52
C ASN A 99 6.81 8.96 18.42
N ARG A 100 7.48 9.59 19.39
CA ARG A 100 8.46 8.93 20.26
C ARG A 100 7.88 7.72 21.00
N VAL A 101 6.59 7.77 21.35
CA VAL A 101 5.89 6.67 22.02
C VAL A 101 5.83 5.37 21.19
N LEU A 102 5.96 5.49 19.86
CA LEU A 102 5.92 4.36 18.92
C LEU A 102 7.29 3.70 18.70
N ALA A 103 8.38 4.30 19.17
CA ALA A 103 9.72 3.76 18.96
C ALA A 103 9.91 2.42 19.70
N PRO A 104 10.70 1.48 19.15
CA PRO A 104 11.13 0.29 19.89
C PRO A 104 11.78 0.67 21.22
N ARG A 105 11.48 -0.12 22.25
CA ARG A 105 12.04 -0.03 23.60
C ARG A 105 13.32 -0.88 23.70
N PRO A 106 14.52 -0.28 23.71
CA PRO A 106 15.77 -1.03 23.74
C PRO A 106 15.93 -1.88 25.00
N GLU A 107 15.39 -1.43 26.13
CA GLU A 107 15.42 -2.14 27.41
C GLU A 107 14.62 -3.46 27.38
N LYS A 108 13.66 -3.58 26.45
CA LYS A 108 12.91 -4.82 26.20
C LYS A 108 13.48 -5.64 25.03
N GLY A 109 14.52 -5.14 24.36
CA GLY A 109 15.07 -5.76 23.15
C GLY A 109 14.12 -5.66 21.95
N GLU A 110 13.24 -4.65 21.91
CA GLU A 110 12.36 -4.45 20.76
C GLU A 110 13.13 -3.94 19.54
N VAL A 111 12.62 -4.32 18.37
CA VAL A 111 13.07 -3.84 17.06
C VAL A 111 11.91 -3.22 16.31
N TRP A 112 12.21 -2.48 15.24
CA TRP A 112 11.19 -2.05 14.30
C TRP A 112 10.64 -3.26 13.54
N VAL A 113 9.31 -3.37 13.48
CA VAL A 113 8.58 -4.35 12.68
C VAL A 113 7.84 -3.58 11.59
N LEU A 114 8.58 -3.19 10.56
CA LEU A 114 8.02 -2.53 9.40
C LEU A 114 7.24 -3.54 8.57
N ASN A 115 6.32 -3.07 7.74
CA ASN A 115 5.55 -3.93 6.87
C ASN A 115 5.27 -3.29 5.52
N GLY A 116 4.93 -4.12 4.55
CA GLY A 116 4.59 -3.64 3.23
C GLY A 116 4.22 -4.73 2.26
N ARG A 117 4.46 -4.45 0.98
CA ARG A 117 4.10 -5.34 -0.12
C ARG A 117 5.31 -6.17 -0.50
N VAL A 118 5.02 -7.36 -1.00
CA VAL A 118 5.94 -8.25 -1.69
C VAL A 118 5.45 -8.29 -3.13
N ASN A 119 6.33 -8.09 -4.10
CA ASN A 119 5.95 -7.96 -5.52
C ASN A 119 5.03 -9.10 -6.02
N ALA A 120 5.30 -10.33 -5.59
CA ALA A 120 4.56 -11.51 -6.00
C ALA A 120 3.25 -11.77 -5.22
N LEU A 121 2.87 -10.90 -4.28
CA LEU A 121 1.67 -11.05 -3.45
C LEU A 121 0.74 -9.86 -3.65
N TRP A 122 -0.57 -10.14 -3.75
CA TRP A 122 -1.59 -9.10 -3.89
C TRP A 122 -2.40 -8.90 -2.62
N ASN A 123 -2.32 -7.69 -2.08
CA ASN A 123 -3.18 -7.18 -1.01
C ASN A 123 -3.37 -8.14 0.18
N ASN A 124 -4.57 -8.58 0.51
CA ASN A 124 -4.86 -9.53 1.59
C ASN A 124 -4.80 -11.01 1.15
N LEU A 125 -4.16 -11.28 0.00
CA LEU A 125 -4.07 -12.59 -0.64
C LEU A 125 -5.44 -13.21 -0.99
N SER A 126 -6.51 -12.42 -1.10
CA SER A 126 -7.86 -12.94 -1.36
C SER A 126 -7.91 -13.90 -2.55
N ASP A 127 -7.19 -13.60 -3.63
CA ASP A 127 -7.07 -14.48 -4.80
C ASP A 127 -5.79 -15.29 -4.82
N PHE A 128 -4.74 -14.79 -4.15
CA PHE A 128 -3.41 -15.38 -4.23
C PHE A 128 -3.27 -16.62 -3.35
N SER A 129 -4.06 -16.75 -2.30
CA SER A 129 -4.14 -17.97 -1.48
C SER A 129 -4.70 -19.18 -2.24
N ARG A 130 -5.36 -18.97 -3.38
CA ARG A 130 -5.87 -20.04 -4.26
C ARG A 130 -4.89 -20.43 -5.37
N ARG A 131 -3.74 -19.76 -5.48
CA ARG A 131 -2.75 -20.02 -6.53
C ARG A 131 -1.64 -20.89 -5.96
N GLN A 132 -1.44 -22.06 -6.55
CA GLN A 132 -0.40 -22.99 -6.12
C GLN A 132 0.99 -22.34 -6.09
N LEU A 133 1.39 -21.63 -7.16
CA LEU A 133 2.68 -20.94 -7.21
C LEU A 133 2.90 -19.95 -6.05
N SER A 134 1.85 -19.21 -5.66
CA SER A 134 1.93 -18.27 -4.54
C SER A 134 2.12 -19.01 -3.22
N ASN A 135 1.38 -20.10 -3.01
CA ASN A 135 1.46 -20.90 -1.79
C ASN A 135 2.78 -21.66 -1.70
N ASP A 136 3.32 -22.15 -2.82
CA ASP A 136 4.62 -22.82 -2.87
C ASP A 136 5.75 -21.83 -2.55
N ARG A 137 5.69 -20.61 -3.10
CA ARG A 137 6.73 -19.60 -2.85
C ARG A 137 6.60 -18.93 -1.48
N TRP A 138 5.38 -18.75 -0.99
CA TRP A 138 5.02 -18.01 0.23
C TRP A 138 3.98 -18.77 1.05
N PRO A 139 4.31 -19.93 1.63
CA PRO A 139 3.38 -20.72 2.44
C PRO A 139 3.08 -20.07 3.80
N LEU A 140 3.99 -19.24 4.30
CA LEU A 140 3.88 -18.50 5.56
C LEU A 140 4.30 -17.05 5.35
N ASN A 141 3.86 -16.15 6.25
CA ASN A 141 4.26 -14.75 6.23
C ASN A 141 5.77 -14.62 6.44
N PRO A 142 6.56 -14.06 5.49
CA PRO A 142 7.98 -13.85 5.72
C PRO A 142 8.22 -12.67 6.66
N ILE A 143 9.26 -12.77 7.49
CA ILE A 143 9.86 -11.63 8.18
C ILE A 143 11.34 -11.53 7.80
N GLU A 144 11.68 -10.45 7.12
CA GLU A 144 13.04 -10.08 6.77
C GLU A 144 13.79 -9.60 8.00
N ILE A 145 14.93 -10.22 8.27
CA ILE A 145 15.77 -9.93 9.44
C ILE A 145 17.21 -9.71 8.97
N ASN A 146 17.88 -8.69 9.49
CA ASN A 146 19.29 -8.49 9.19
C ASN A 146 20.13 -9.72 9.64
N PRO A 147 21.13 -10.19 8.87
CA PRO A 147 21.92 -11.36 9.24
C PRO A 147 22.68 -11.22 10.57
N LEU A 148 23.05 -10.01 10.99
CA LEU A 148 23.69 -9.77 12.29
C LEU A 148 22.71 -10.03 13.44
N ASP A 149 21.50 -9.52 13.33
CA ASP A 149 20.45 -9.73 14.32
C ASP A 149 20.01 -11.20 14.35
N ALA A 150 19.83 -11.81 13.18
CA ALA A 150 19.50 -13.23 13.06
C ALA A 150 20.53 -14.11 13.79
N ARG A 151 21.83 -13.85 13.59
CA ARG A 151 22.91 -14.54 14.33
C ARG A 151 22.84 -14.29 15.83
N ARG A 152 22.65 -13.02 16.25
CA ARG A 152 22.54 -12.65 17.67
C ARG A 152 21.37 -13.35 18.36
N TRP A 153 20.27 -13.56 17.65
CA TRP A 153 19.06 -14.19 18.19
C TRP A 153 19.02 -15.71 17.98
N GLY A 154 20.03 -16.30 17.34
CA GLY A 154 20.06 -17.73 17.02
C GLY A 154 18.97 -18.15 16.04
N ILE A 155 18.58 -17.28 15.12
CA ILE A 155 17.52 -17.49 14.13
C ILE A 155 18.14 -17.78 12.76
N GLY A 156 17.78 -18.92 12.18
CA GLY A 156 18.15 -19.31 10.82
C GLY A 156 17.05 -19.02 9.79
N ALA A 157 17.43 -19.06 8.51
CA ALA A 157 16.47 -18.96 7.42
C ALA A 157 15.47 -20.12 7.48
N GLY A 158 14.16 -19.82 7.46
CA GLY A 158 13.08 -20.81 7.55
C GLY A 158 12.73 -21.25 8.98
N ASP A 159 13.33 -20.66 10.01
CA ASP A 159 12.80 -20.83 11.37
C ASP A 159 11.46 -20.11 11.50
N LEU A 160 10.54 -20.70 12.26
CA LEU A 160 9.32 -20.03 12.71
C LEU A 160 9.67 -19.13 13.89
N VAL A 161 9.19 -17.90 13.88
CA VAL A 161 9.40 -16.93 14.94
C VAL A 161 8.08 -16.37 15.45
N SER A 162 7.99 -16.06 16.75
CA SER A 162 6.96 -15.16 17.27
C SER A 162 7.46 -13.72 17.21
N VAL A 163 6.54 -12.81 16.91
CA VAL A 163 6.74 -11.37 17.00
C VAL A 163 5.69 -10.83 17.96
N GLU A 164 6.13 -10.25 19.08
CA GLU A 164 5.25 -9.87 20.19
C GLU A 164 5.52 -8.43 20.64
N CYS A 165 4.44 -7.71 20.93
CA CYS A 165 4.47 -6.37 21.51
C CYS A 165 3.41 -6.27 22.61
N ASP A 166 3.84 -5.95 23.83
CA ASP A 166 2.94 -5.80 24.99
C ASP A 166 2.34 -4.39 25.13
N SER A 167 2.54 -3.53 24.13
CA SER A 167 2.20 -2.11 24.21
C SER A 167 1.91 -1.50 22.84
N VAL A 168 1.00 -2.15 22.12
CA VAL A 168 0.39 -1.66 20.89
C VAL A 168 -0.67 -0.63 21.28
N LEU A 169 -0.66 0.54 20.63
CA LEU A 169 -1.74 1.52 20.80
C LEU A 169 -2.90 1.13 19.88
N ASP A 170 -4.10 0.99 20.41
CA ASP A 170 -5.30 0.70 19.63
C ASP A 170 -5.91 1.97 19.00
N GLN A 171 -7.13 1.86 18.45
CA GLN A 171 -7.79 2.95 17.74
C GLN A 171 -8.17 4.15 18.61
N VAL A 172 -8.26 3.96 19.92
CA VAL A 172 -8.61 5.00 20.90
C VAL A 172 -7.41 5.41 21.76
N GLY A 173 -6.22 4.88 21.46
CA GLY A 173 -4.97 5.21 22.15
C GLY A 173 -4.72 4.39 23.42
N GLU A 174 -5.51 3.35 23.68
CA GLU A 174 -5.28 2.43 24.80
C GLU A 174 -4.19 1.42 24.45
N ARG A 175 -3.48 0.94 25.48
CA ARG A 175 -2.39 -0.02 25.31
C ARG A 175 -2.92 -1.45 25.41
N THR A 176 -2.64 -2.24 24.39
CA THR A 176 -2.94 -3.67 24.35
C THR A 176 -1.70 -4.49 23.98
N SER A 177 -1.79 -5.80 24.18
CA SER A 177 -0.79 -6.76 23.70
C SER A 177 -1.21 -7.30 22.34
N GLY A 178 -0.24 -7.59 21.49
CA GLY A 178 -0.48 -8.22 20.20
C GLY A 178 0.74 -8.97 19.71
N GLY A 179 0.51 -9.88 18.78
CA GLY A 179 1.56 -10.68 18.19
C GLY A 179 1.10 -11.48 16.98
N PHE A 180 2.08 -11.98 16.23
CA PHE A 180 1.87 -12.86 15.09
C PHE A 180 3.08 -13.78 14.93
N THR A 181 2.95 -14.80 14.10
CA THR A 181 4.06 -15.68 13.72
C THR A 181 4.50 -15.41 12.29
N ALA A 182 5.77 -15.65 12.02
CA ALA A 182 6.33 -15.49 10.69
C ALA A 182 7.47 -16.47 10.45
N VAL A 183 7.78 -16.72 9.18
CA VAL A 183 8.96 -17.48 8.79
C VAL A 183 10.15 -16.52 8.59
N ALA A 184 11.25 -16.78 9.27
CA ALA A 184 12.43 -15.94 9.24
C ALA A 184 13.11 -15.97 7.86
N TYR A 185 13.40 -14.78 7.34
CA TYR A 185 14.06 -14.55 6.07
C TYR A 185 15.30 -13.66 6.29
N PRO A 186 16.44 -14.22 6.71
CA PRO A 186 17.68 -13.45 6.84
C PRO A 186 18.07 -12.77 5.51
N THR A 187 18.23 -11.46 5.52
CA THR A 187 18.57 -10.64 4.34
C THR A 187 19.22 -9.33 4.75
N ASP A 188 20.21 -8.88 3.99
CA ASP A 188 20.88 -7.59 4.19
C ASP A 188 20.09 -6.39 3.62
N ALA A 189 18.92 -6.65 3.02
CA ALA A 189 18.01 -5.61 2.54
C ALA A 189 17.42 -4.73 3.65
N VAL A 190 17.43 -5.21 4.91
CA VAL A 190 17.01 -4.46 6.09
C VAL A 190 18.21 -4.20 7.02
N PRO A 191 18.35 -3.00 7.60
CA PRO A 191 19.43 -2.69 8.53
C PRO A 191 19.24 -3.38 9.90
N PRO A 192 20.30 -3.53 10.71
CA PRO A 192 20.16 -4.03 12.08
C PRO A 192 19.16 -3.21 12.91
N GLY A 193 18.38 -3.89 13.76
CA GLY A 193 17.31 -3.30 14.57
C GLY A 193 16.02 -3.00 13.78
N VAL A 194 15.96 -3.36 12.50
CA VAL A 194 14.80 -3.18 11.62
C VAL A 194 14.46 -4.50 10.93
N THR A 195 13.19 -4.84 10.95
CA THR A 195 12.64 -5.98 10.23
C THR A 195 11.54 -5.54 9.27
N PHE A 196 11.25 -6.35 8.26
CA PHE A 196 10.19 -6.10 7.29
C PHE A 196 9.35 -7.35 7.07
N THR A 197 8.02 -7.23 7.10
CA THR A 197 7.12 -8.37 6.87
C THR A 197 5.95 -8.01 5.94
N TYR A 198 5.24 -9.01 5.42
CA TYR A 198 4.03 -8.76 4.64
C TYR A 198 2.87 -8.36 5.56
N PHE A 199 2.15 -7.30 5.18
CA PHE A 199 1.27 -6.57 6.10
C PHE A 199 0.01 -7.33 6.56
N LEU A 200 -0.70 -7.99 5.63
CA LEU A 200 -2.00 -8.62 5.90
C LEU A 200 -2.04 -10.07 5.40
N PHE A 201 -0.99 -10.82 5.73
CA PHE A 201 -0.92 -12.23 5.40
C PHE A 201 -2.02 -13.00 6.18
N PRO A 202 -2.89 -13.78 5.51
CA PRO A 202 -3.97 -14.50 6.18
C PRO A 202 -3.45 -15.40 7.31
N GLY A 203 -4.08 -15.32 8.48
CA GLY A 203 -3.68 -16.09 9.68
C GLY A 203 -2.45 -15.56 10.42
N SER A 204 -1.71 -14.60 9.86
CA SER A 204 -0.54 -14.00 10.51
C SER A 204 -0.34 -12.53 10.13
N PRO A 205 -1.34 -11.66 10.39
CA PRO A 205 -1.27 -10.25 10.00
C PRO A 205 -0.27 -9.49 10.89
N SER A 206 0.69 -8.79 10.28
CA SER A 206 1.64 -7.97 11.05
C SER A 206 0.98 -6.79 11.76
N ASN A 207 -0.23 -6.40 11.31
CA ASN A 207 -1.02 -5.36 11.95
C ASN A 207 -1.27 -5.62 13.45
N ASN A 208 -1.14 -6.87 13.91
CA ASN A 208 -1.25 -7.22 15.33
C ASN A 208 -0.22 -6.51 16.23
N VAL A 209 0.90 -6.02 15.68
CA VAL A 209 1.92 -5.26 16.44
C VAL A 209 2.06 -3.81 15.97
N VAL A 210 1.08 -3.32 15.20
CA VAL A 210 1.11 -1.99 14.59
C VAL A 210 0.15 -1.05 15.33
N PRO A 211 0.60 0.16 15.72
CA PRO A 211 -0.26 1.15 16.35
C PRO A 211 -1.41 1.60 15.43
N ALA A 212 -2.61 1.66 16.00
CA ALA A 212 -3.83 2.11 15.36
C ALA A 212 -4.33 3.46 15.91
N ASP A 213 -3.57 4.15 16.75
CA ASP A 213 -3.98 5.46 17.26
C ASP A 213 -3.82 6.56 16.20
N THR A 214 -4.95 7.09 15.73
CA THR A 214 -5.00 8.15 14.72
C THR A 214 -4.78 9.55 15.31
N SER A 215 -4.91 9.72 16.63
CA SER A 215 -4.66 10.99 17.32
C SER A 215 -3.19 11.41 17.21
N LEU A 216 -2.29 10.46 16.98
CA LEU A 216 -0.89 10.69 16.64
C LEU A 216 -0.68 11.30 15.25
N GLN A 217 -1.74 11.47 14.44
CA GLN A 217 -1.70 12.14 13.13
C GLN A 217 -2.86 13.16 13.01
N PRO A 218 -2.88 14.22 13.83
CA PRO A 218 -4.06 15.07 14.05
C PRO A 218 -4.57 15.82 12.80
N LEU A 219 -3.73 15.98 11.77
CA LEU A 219 -4.13 16.63 10.52
C LEU A 219 -4.89 15.71 9.56
N SER A 220 -4.63 14.41 9.59
CA SER A 220 -5.14 13.48 8.58
C SER A 220 -5.81 12.24 9.15
N LEU A 221 -5.72 12.04 10.46
CA LEU A 221 -6.24 10.89 11.20
C LEU A 221 -5.86 9.56 10.57
N ARG A 222 -4.62 9.49 10.03
CA ARG A 222 -4.09 8.29 9.39
C ARG A 222 -3.42 7.40 10.40
N TYR A 223 -3.67 6.09 10.28
CA TYR A 223 -2.96 5.10 11.07
C TYR A 223 -1.45 5.08 10.73
N PRO A 224 -0.56 5.06 11.74
CA PRO A 224 0.89 4.97 11.57
C PRO A 224 1.35 3.54 11.21
N PHE A 225 0.79 2.96 10.13
CA PHE A 225 0.96 1.54 9.78
C PHE A 225 2.41 1.05 9.67
N LYS A 226 3.36 1.95 9.42
CA LYS A 226 4.78 1.62 9.23
C LYS A 226 5.56 1.59 10.53
N LEU A 227 4.96 1.95 11.67
CA LEU A 227 5.67 2.07 12.94
C LEU A 227 5.30 0.94 13.91
N GLY A 228 5.27 -0.30 13.39
CA GLY A 228 5.17 -1.48 14.23
C GLY A 228 6.48 -1.73 14.98
N ARG A 229 6.38 -2.32 16.18
CA ARG A 229 7.54 -2.71 16.99
C ARG A 229 7.25 -4.02 17.71
N GLY A 230 8.29 -4.72 18.13
CA GLY A 230 8.13 -5.92 18.94
C GLY A 230 9.44 -6.63 19.21
N THR A 231 9.37 -7.66 20.04
CA THR A 231 10.45 -8.62 20.28
C THR A 231 10.27 -9.83 19.37
N ILE A 232 11.38 -10.43 18.93
CA ILE A 232 11.36 -11.59 18.04
C ILE A 232 11.99 -12.77 18.76
N ARG A 233 11.29 -13.92 18.78
CA ARG A 233 11.78 -15.15 19.41
C ARG A 233 11.64 -16.33 18.47
N ARG A 234 12.65 -17.21 18.47
CA ARG A 234 12.63 -18.47 17.74
C ARG A 234 11.65 -19.45 18.39
N LEU A 235 10.76 -20.03 17.58
CA LEU A 235 9.84 -21.10 17.99
C LEU A 235 10.30 -22.48 17.51
N GLY A 236 11.25 -22.54 16.58
CA GLY A 236 11.77 -23.79 16.00
C GLY A 236 11.79 -23.72 14.48
N ARG A 237 11.92 -24.87 13.82
CA ARG A 237 11.86 -24.95 12.36
C ARG A 237 10.41 -24.82 11.89
N ALA A 238 10.14 -23.96 10.91
CA ALA A 238 8.80 -23.90 10.32
C ALA A 238 8.49 -25.18 9.53
N SER A 239 7.24 -25.64 9.56
CA SER A 239 6.74 -26.75 8.75
C SER A 239 6.11 -26.24 7.44
N GLY A 240 6.05 -27.08 6.41
CA GLY A 240 5.38 -26.76 5.15
C GLY A 240 6.08 -25.68 4.31
N ILE A 241 7.38 -25.49 4.50
CA ILE A 241 8.19 -24.48 3.79
C ILE A 241 9.20 -25.11 2.81
N ASP A 242 9.05 -26.38 2.48
CA ASP A 242 10.06 -27.16 1.73
C ASP A 242 10.31 -26.59 0.32
N THR A 243 9.30 -25.94 -0.26
CA THR A 243 9.33 -25.27 -1.57
C THR A 243 9.72 -23.79 -1.49
N MET A 244 9.85 -23.23 -0.28
CA MET A 244 10.14 -21.82 -0.09
C MET A 244 11.64 -21.53 -0.29
N SER A 245 11.96 -20.70 -1.29
CA SER A 245 13.33 -20.20 -1.48
C SER A 245 13.66 -19.06 -0.51
N PHE A 246 14.87 -19.10 0.04
CA PHE A 246 15.46 -18.06 0.89
C PHE A 246 16.59 -17.29 0.20
N VAL A 247 16.73 -17.42 -1.13
CA VAL A 247 17.69 -16.63 -1.93
C VAL A 247 17.36 -15.13 -1.80
N PRO A 248 18.36 -14.24 -1.67
CA PRO A 248 18.10 -12.80 -1.54
C PRO A 248 17.24 -12.24 -2.67
N ARG A 249 16.36 -11.27 -2.35
CA ARG A 249 15.42 -10.65 -3.30
C ARG A 249 15.81 -9.23 -3.73
N ASN A 250 16.87 -8.70 -3.12
CA ASN A 250 17.48 -7.40 -3.40
C ASN A 250 18.63 -7.49 -4.42
N LEU A 251 18.68 -8.59 -5.19
CA LEU A 251 19.68 -8.77 -6.24
C LEU A 251 19.25 -8.02 -7.50
N VAL A 252 20.14 -7.20 -8.04
CA VAL A 252 20.02 -6.71 -9.41
C VAL A 252 20.36 -7.88 -10.34
N PRO A 253 19.54 -8.18 -11.37
CA PRO A 253 19.87 -9.22 -12.32
C PRO A 253 21.25 -8.96 -12.94
N SER A 254 22.23 -9.83 -12.67
CA SER A 254 23.55 -9.76 -13.29
C SER A 254 23.46 -10.28 -14.72
N GLY A 255 23.09 -9.41 -15.66
CA GLY A 255 23.09 -9.71 -17.10
C GLY A 255 21.88 -9.18 -17.86
N GLY A 256 21.88 -7.88 -18.16
CA GLY A 256 21.01 -7.26 -19.15
C GLY A 256 21.73 -6.04 -19.70
N THR A 257 22.10 -6.10 -20.98
CA THR A 257 22.86 -5.09 -21.73
C THR A 257 22.39 -3.67 -21.41
N GLY A 258 23.35 -2.79 -21.10
CA GLY A 258 23.10 -1.35 -21.05
C GLY A 258 22.47 -0.90 -22.36
N HIS A 259 21.27 -0.35 -22.27
CA HIS A 259 20.82 0.59 -23.28
C HIS A 259 21.71 1.82 -23.14
N VAL A 260 22.72 1.89 -23.99
CA VAL A 260 23.38 3.14 -24.33
C VAL A 260 22.26 4.06 -24.82
N HIS A 261 21.91 5.06 -24.02
CA HIS A 261 21.17 6.20 -24.53
C HIS A 261 22.06 6.82 -25.61
N ALA A 262 21.68 6.62 -26.87
CA ALA A 262 22.17 7.48 -27.93
C ALA A 262 21.56 8.86 -27.66
N ASP A 263 22.42 9.82 -27.37
CA ASP A 263 22.07 11.23 -27.39
C ASP A 263 21.41 11.57 -28.73
N VAL A 264 20.21 12.16 -28.66
CA VAL A 264 19.64 13.04 -29.68
C VAL A 264 19.05 14.24 -28.96
#